data_AF-A0A4Z1AL18-F1
#
_entry.id   AF-A0A4Z1AL18-F1
#
_cell.length_a   1.000
_cell.length_b   1.000
_cell.length_c   1.000
_cell.angle_alpha   90.00
_cell.angle_beta   90.00
_cell.angle_gamma   90.00
#
_symmetry.space_group_name_H-M   'P 1'
#
loop_
_entity.id
_entity.type
_entity.pdbx_description
1 polymer ?
#
loop_
_entity_poly.entity_id
_entity_poly.type
_entity_poly.pdbx_seq_one_letter_code
_entity_poly.pdbx_strand_id
1 'polypeptide(L)'
;MNQKRTYLILSILIVSLIGIFYLLFPGTSTKENTSYQGGLSEETLTRQENSLFEGGSFLDFSGHVEETASGPVAVVEEPGSKPSKTKSYLESLSPEERAKLYEQMYERFKPLTEKFPNNSLIPKKLSEEELAKKKENEDHYYRVQREILERKDVPKEEMSFYLNAKLKRSDDMLEILKYGMENYQKLVGENPKNANLEYEKLLKERLDGISKSREEVISAQKEN
;
A
#
# COMPACT_ATOMS: atom_id res chain seq x y z
N MET A 1 -59.84 -3.40 41.84
CA MET A 1 -59.31 -3.05 40.50
C MET A 1 -59.45 -4.27 39.60
N ASN A 2 -60.16 -4.20 38.47
CA ASN A 2 -60.44 -5.38 37.65
C ASN A 2 -59.15 -5.98 37.09
N GLN A 3 -58.89 -7.27 37.34
CA GLN A 3 -57.69 -7.98 36.89
C GLN A 3 -57.44 -7.80 35.38
N LYS A 4 -58.50 -7.75 34.58
CA LYS A 4 -58.41 -7.48 33.13
C LYS A 4 -57.84 -6.09 32.80
N ARG A 5 -58.15 -5.08 33.60
CA ARG A 5 -57.61 -3.71 33.42
C ARG A 5 -56.15 -3.61 33.85
N THR A 6 -55.72 -4.35 34.87
CA THR A 6 -54.32 -4.37 35.29
C THR A 6 -53.41 -5.04 34.27
N TYR A 7 -53.85 -6.14 33.64
CA TYR A 7 -53.07 -6.79 32.57
C TYR A 7 -52.97 -5.91 31.31
N LEU A 8 -54.00 -5.15 30.98
CA LEU A 8 -53.99 -4.25 29.83
C LEU A 8 -53.03 -3.07 30.02
N ILE A 9 -52.98 -2.50 31.22
CA ILE A 9 -52.02 -1.44 31.57
C ILE A 9 -50.58 -1.99 31.56
N LEU A 10 -50.35 -3.19 32.10
CA LEU A 10 -49.03 -3.82 32.13
C LEU A 10 -48.51 -4.12 30.71
N SER A 11 -49.39 -4.60 29.83
CA SER A 11 -49.08 -4.85 28.41
C SER A 11 -48.58 -3.59 27.69
N ILE A 12 -49.31 -2.48 27.84
CA ILE A 12 -48.94 -1.19 27.23
C ILE A 12 -47.59 -0.70 27.77
N LEU A 13 -47.35 -0.87 29.07
CA LEU A 13 -46.10 -0.45 29.72
C LEU A 13 -44.89 -1.26 29.20
N ILE A 14 -45.06 -2.56 28.96
CA ILE A 14 -43.99 -3.42 28.41
C ILE A 14 -43.67 -3.04 26.97
N VAL A 15 -44.68 -2.82 26.12
CA VAL A 15 -44.46 -2.41 24.72
C VAL A 15 -43.79 -1.04 24.64
N SER A 16 -44.18 -0.11 25.52
CA SER A 16 -43.54 1.20 25.64
C SER A 16 -42.07 1.10 26.04
N LEU A 17 -41.75 0.25 27.03
CA LEU A 17 -40.37 0.01 27.46
C LEU A 17 -39.51 -0.60 26.35
N ILE A 18 -40.05 -1.53 25.57
CA ILE A 18 -39.35 -2.11 24.42
C ILE A 18 -39.09 -1.04 23.35
N GLY A 19 -40.08 -0.19 23.05
CA GLY A 19 -39.90 0.91 22.10
C GLY A 19 -38.84 1.93 22.54
N ILE A 20 -38.81 2.27 23.83
CA ILE A 20 -37.80 3.15 24.42
C ILE A 20 -36.41 2.49 24.37
N PHE A 21 -36.31 1.17 24.56
CA PHE A 21 -35.06 0.44 24.45
C PHE A 21 -34.46 0.53 23.04
N TYR A 22 -35.28 0.38 21.99
CA TYR A 22 -34.83 0.55 20.61
C TYR A 22 -34.45 1.99 20.25
N LEU A 23 -35.02 2.99 20.93
CA LEU A 23 -34.64 4.40 20.76
C LEU A 23 -33.33 4.75 21.47
N LEU A 24 -33.08 4.18 22.65
CA LEU A 24 -31.87 4.46 23.46
C LEU A 24 -30.67 3.62 23.02
N PHE A 25 -30.91 2.43 22.48
CA PHE A 25 -29.89 1.55 21.93
C PHE A 25 -30.20 1.29 20.45
N PRO A 26 -29.98 2.27 19.54
CA PRO A 26 -29.94 1.98 18.13
C PRO A 26 -28.89 0.89 17.95
N GLY A 27 -29.31 -0.28 17.45
CA GLY A 27 -28.46 -1.46 17.31
C GLY A 27 -27.13 -1.04 16.70
N THR A 28 -26.02 -1.47 17.30
CA THR A 28 -24.68 -1.22 16.78
C THR A 28 -24.69 -1.61 15.31
N SER A 29 -24.68 -0.62 14.42
CA SER A 29 -24.56 -0.86 13.00
C SER A 29 -23.30 -1.68 12.84
N THR A 30 -23.48 -2.95 12.49
CA THR A 30 -22.44 -3.76 11.90
C THR A 30 -21.90 -2.89 10.77
N LYS A 31 -20.64 -2.48 10.86
CA LYS A 31 -20.01 -1.63 9.84
C LYS A 31 -20.20 -2.34 8.50
N GLU A 32 -21.19 -1.91 7.73
CA GLU A 32 -21.35 -2.36 6.37
C GLU A 32 -20.07 -1.95 5.65
N ASN A 33 -19.42 -2.91 4.99
CA ASN A 33 -18.35 -2.64 4.05
C ASN A 33 -18.91 -1.66 3.01
N THR A 34 -18.60 -0.38 3.17
CA THR A 34 -19.04 0.63 2.22
C THR A 34 -18.29 0.36 0.92
N SER A 35 -18.98 -0.28 -0.03
CA SER A 35 -18.44 -0.47 -1.37
C SER A 35 -18.55 0.87 -2.08
N TYR A 36 -17.42 1.48 -2.41
CA TYR A 36 -17.40 2.70 -3.19
C TYR A 36 -17.68 2.38 -4.66
N GLN A 37 -18.26 3.35 -5.37
CA GLN A 37 -18.70 3.17 -6.76
C GLN A 37 -17.48 2.81 -7.64
N GLY A 38 -17.47 1.61 -8.21
CA GLY A 38 -16.31 1.02 -8.91
C GLY A 38 -15.74 -0.25 -8.26
N GLY A 39 -16.35 -0.74 -7.17
CA GLY A 39 -15.93 -1.98 -6.50
C GLY A 39 -14.72 -1.80 -5.57
N LEU A 40 -14.33 -0.56 -5.29
CA LEU A 40 -13.26 -0.22 -4.35
C LEU A 40 -13.77 -0.36 -2.91
N SER A 41 -12.99 -1.01 -2.05
CA SER A 41 -13.28 -1.09 -0.62
C SER A 41 -12.78 0.15 0.12
N GLU A 42 -13.40 0.45 1.25
CA GLU A 42 -12.95 1.48 2.20
C GLU A 42 -11.49 1.27 2.64
N GLU A 43 -11.06 0.01 2.76
CA GLU A 43 -9.70 -0.38 3.14
C GLU A 43 -8.67 0.05 2.09
N THR A 44 -8.99 -0.08 0.79
CA THR A 44 -8.13 0.39 -0.31
C THR A 44 -8.03 1.93 -0.33
N LEU A 45 -9.11 2.64 0.00
CA LEU A 45 -9.09 4.11 0.08
C LEU A 45 -8.36 4.66 1.31
N THR A 46 -8.38 3.91 2.41
CA THR A 46 -7.77 4.30 3.69
C THR A 46 -6.34 3.81 3.86
N ARG A 47 -5.78 3.09 2.87
CA ARG A 47 -4.46 2.45 2.97
C ARG A 47 -4.40 1.49 4.17
N GLN A 48 -5.55 0.90 4.52
CA GLN A 48 -5.67 -0.13 5.57
C GLN A 48 -5.74 -1.54 4.97
N GLU A 49 -5.41 -1.69 3.68
CA GLU A 49 -5.27 -3.00 3.10
C GLU A 49 -4.09 -3.73 3.74
N ASN A 50 -4.37 -4.87 4.39
CA ASN A 50 -3.36 -5.87 4.73
C ASN A 50 -2.94 -6.56 3.42
N SER A 51 -2.39 -5.80 2.47
CA SER A 51 -1.90 -6.34 1.22
C SER A 51 -0.73 -7.27 1.54
N LEU A 52 -0.83 -8.52 1.07
CA LEU A 52 0.24 -9.52 1.16
C LEU A 52 1.54 -9.02 0.52
N PHE A 53 1.47 -8.01 -0.34
CA PHE A 53 2.62 -7.39 -1.01
C PHE A 53 3.18 -6.16 -0.29
N GLU A 54 2.38 -5.49 0.56
CA GLU A 54 2.76 -4.25 1.25
C GLU A 54 3.24 -4.51 2.69
N GLY A 55 2.64 -5.49 3.37
CA GLY A 55 3.18 -6.02 4.61
C GLY A 55 4.42 -6.85 4.29
N GLY A 56 5.57 -6.52 4.87
CA GLY A 56 6.90 -7.08 4.58
C GLY A 56 7.10 -8.61 4.70
N SER A 57 6.01 -9.40 4.69
CA SER A 57 5.98 -10.85 4.56
C SER A 57 6.33 -11.36 3.15
N PHE A 58 6.12 -10.59 2.07
CA PHE A 58 6.50 -11.02 0.70
C PHE A 58 8.02 -10.98 0.46
N LEU A 59 8.73 -10.09 1.16
CA LEU A 59 10.20 -9.99 1.11
C LEU A 59 10.87 -10.85 2.21
N ASP A 60 10.08 -11.60 2.98
CA ASP A 60 10.58 -12.49 4.02
C ASP A 60 10.96 -13.85 3.42
N PHE A 61 12.19 -13.95 2.94
CA PHE A 61 12.81 -15.21 2.48
C PHE A 61 13.49 -15.98 3.62
N SER A 62 13.18 -15.68 4.89
CA SER A 62 13.75 -16.43 6.02
C SER A 62 13.22 -17.88 6.12
N GLY A 63 12.17 -18.20 5.37
CA GLY A 63 11.71 -19.57 5.13
C GLY A 63 12.63 -20.30 4.14
N HIS A 64 13.79 -20.75 4.61
CA HIS A 64 14.59 -21.75 3.91
C HIS A 64 13.78 -23.06 3.87
N VAL A 65 13.17 -23.38 2.73
CA VAL A 65 12.74 -24.75 2.43
C VAL A 65 13.29 -25.09 1.04
N GLU A 66 14.55 -25.52 1.02
CA GLU A 66 14.91 -26.58 0.10
C GLU A 66 14.23 -27.84 0.65
N GLU A 67 13.11 -28.25 0.06
CA GLU A 67 12.74 -29.66 0.09
C GLU A 67 11.98 -30.05 -1.17
N THR A 68 12.64 -30.95 -1.89
CA THR A 68 12.22 -31.77 -3.02
C THR A 68 10.76 -32.23 -3.00
N ALA A 69 10.10 -32.05 -4.14
CA ALA A 69 9.08 -32.92 -4.76
C ALA A 69 8.08 -33.71 -3.87
N SER A 70 6.79 -33.33 -3.96
CA SER A 70 5.63 -34.17 -4.32
C SER A 70 4.37 -33.94 -3.44
N GLY A 71 3.28 -33.49 -4.08
CA GLY A 71 1.90 -33.73 -3.62
C GLY A 71 1.29 -32.74 -2.60
N PRO A 72 -0.05 -32.57 -2.59
CA PRO A 72 -0.72 -31.55 -1.80
C PRO A 72 -0.94 -32.07 -0.37
N VAL A 73 -0.26 -31.50 0.62
CA VAL A 73 -0.52 -31.82 2.03
C VAL A 73 -1.47 -30.78 2.60
N ALA A 74 -2.61 -31.29 3.05
CA ALA A 74 -3.67 -30.57 3.72
C ALA A 74 -3.15 -29.79 4.94
N VAL A 75 -3.64 -28.55 5.05
CA VAL A 75 -3.50 -27.71 6.25
C VAL A 75 -4.27 -28.40 7.38
N VAL A 76 -3.55 -28.92 8.37
CA VAL A 76 -4.15 -29.29 9.66
C VAL A 76 -4.29 -27.99 10.45
N GLU A 77 -5.48 -27.38 10.40
CA GLU A 77 -5.85 -26.28 11.28
C GLU A 77 -6.20 -26.85 12.67
N GLU A 78 -5.37 -26.56 13.69
CA GLU A 78 -5.82 -26.64 15.08
C GLU A 78 -6.64 -25.39 15.44
N PRO A 79 -7.85 -25.53 16.03
CA PRO A 79 -8.69 -24.39 16.39
C PRO A 79 -8.27 -23.88 17.77
N GLY A 80 -7.47 -22.82 17.84
CA GLY A 80 -7.23 -22.16 19.12
C GLY A 80 -6.06 -21.18 19.23
N SER A 81 -5.14 -21.12 18.26
CA SER A 81 -4.08 -20.13 18.30
C SER A 81 -4.56 -18.82 17.67
N LYS A 82 -4.69 -17.77 18.50
CA LYS A 82 -4.73 -16.39 18.01
C LYS A 82 -3.53 -16.18 17.08
N PRO A 83 -3.65 -15.49 15.95
CA PRO A 83 -2.48 -15.15 15.13
C PRO A 83 -1.60 -14.24 15.99
N SER A 84 -0.58 -14.83 16.61
CA SER A 84 0.53 -14.09 17.17
C SER A 84 1.06 -13.27 16.00
N LYS A 85 0.89 -11.95 16.05
CA LYS A 85 1.52 -11.03 15.10
C LYS A 85 3.02 -11.30 15.19
N THR A 86 3.56 -12.11 14.28
CA THR A 86 4.99 -12.34 14.17
C THR A 86 5.59 -10.97 13.90
N LYS A 87 6.29 -10.42 14.88
CA LYS A 87 6.95 -9.12 14.74
C LYS A 87 7.86 -9.21 13.51
N SER A 88 7.75 -8.24 12.61
CA SER A 88 8.65 -8.15 11.45
C SER A 88 10.10 -8.23 11.95
N TYR A 89 11.03 -8.81 11.16
CA TYR A 89 12.45 -8.84 11.51
C TYR A 89 12.97 -7.44 11.90
N LEU A 90 12.52 -6.38 11.24
CA LEU A 90 12.85 -5.02 11.63
C LEU A 90 12.32 -4.65 13.03
N GLU A 91 11.15 -5.14 13.43
CA GLU A 91 10.52 -4.87 14.72
C GLU A 91 11.15 -5.65 15.89
N SER A 92 11.88 -6.74 15.61
CA SER A 92 12.60 -7.52 16.63
C SER A 92 14.00 -6.97 16.93
N LEU A 93 14.57 -6.16 16.03
CA LEU A 93 15.89 -5.54 16.22
C LEU A 93 15.85 -4.42 17.28
N SER A 94 16.96 -4.29 18.02
CA SER A 94 17.20 -3.15 18.90
C SER A 94 17.38 -1.84 18.09
N PRO A 95 17.17 -0.66 18.71
CA PRO A 95 17.36 0.62 18.00
C PRO A 95 18.76 0.78 17.38
N GLU A 96 19.80 0.28 18.05
CA GLU A 96 21.18 0.33 17.56
C GLU A 96 21.40 -0.58 16.34
N GLU A 97 20.87 -1.80 16.36
CA GLU A 97 20.95 -2.73 15.24
C GLU A 97 20.17 -2.22 14.02
N ARG A 98 19.00 -1.62 14.24
CA ARG A 98 18.24 -0.95 13.17
C ARG A 98 19.03 0.19 12.55
N ALA A 99 19.63 1.05 13.38
CA ALA A 99 20.42 2.17 12.89
C ALA A 99 21.60 1.70 12.02
N LYS A 100 22.33 0.65 12.46
CA LYS A 100 23.40 0.04 11.68
C LYS A 100 22.90 -0.55 10.36
N LEU A 101 21.75 -1.22 10.37
CA LEU A 101 21.15 -1.78 9.15
C LEU A 101 20.78 -0.67 8.15
N TYR A 102 20.14 0.41 8.62
CA TYR A 102 19.82 1.55 7.76
C TYR A 102 21.07 2.22 7.19
N GLU A 103 22.12 2.38 8.00
CA GLU A 103 23.40 2.92 7.53
C GLU A 103 24.03 2.04 6.44
N GLN A 104 24.05 0.73 6.63
CA GLN A 104 24.51 -0.22 5.60
C GLN A 104 23.67 -0.15 4.32
N MET A 105 22.36 0.03 4.43
CA MET A 105 21.49 0.23 3.28
C MET A 105 21.87 1.51 2.52
N TYR A 106 22.01 2.64 3.23
CA TYR A 106 22.37 3.91 2.58
C TYR A 106 23.73 3.86 1.90
N GLU A 107 24.74 3.22 2.50
CA GLU A 107 26.05 3.05 1.88
C GLU A 107 25.97 2.20 0.59
N ARG A 108 25.11 1.18 0.54
CA ARG A 108 24.89 0.39 -0.69
C ARG A 108 24.26 1.22 -1.81
N PHE A 109 23.37 2.15 -1.47
CA PHE A 109 22.69 3.00 -2.47
C PHE A 109 23.47 4.26 -2.83
N LYS A 110 24.52 4.61 -2.09
CA LYS A 110 25.34 5.81 -2.32
C LYS A 110 25.80 6.01 -3.77
N PRO A 111 26.32 4.99 -4.49
CA PRO A 111 26.71 5.16 -5.89
C PRO A 111 25.53 5.52 -6.81
N LEU A 112 24.33 5.02 -6.48
CA LEU A 112 23.11 5.33 -7.23
C LEU A 112 22.61 6.73 -6.89
N THR A 113 22.69 7.15 -5.63
CA THR A 113 22.33 8.51 -5.19
C THR A 113 23.24 9.57 -5.81
N GLU A 114 24.53 9.29 -5.95
CA GLU A 114 25.48 10.19 -6.63
C GLU A 114 25.18 10.30 -8.13
N LYS A 115 24.77 9.20 -8.77
CA LYS A 115 24.41 9.16 -10.18
C LYS A 115 23.06 9.80 -10.48
N PHE A 116 22.11 9.66 -9.56
CA PHE A 116 20.72 10.09 -9.71
C PHE A 116 20.26 10.92 -8.49
N PRO A 117 20.83 12.11 -8.26
CA PRO A 117 20.60 12.89 -7.04
C PRO A 117 19.14 13.36 -6.88
N ASN A 118 18.42 13.50 -7.99
CA ASN A 118 17.04 14.00 -8.04
C ASN A 118 15.98 12.88 -7.98
N ASN A 119 16.41 11.61 -8.00
CA ASN A 119 15.50 10.49 -8.00
C ASN A 119 14.97 10.23 -6.58
N SER A 120 13.65 10.30 -6.41
CA SER A 120 13.01 10.18 -5.09
C SER A 120 12.85 8.73 -4.61
N LEU A 121 13.03 7.76 -5.51
CA LEU A 121 12.87 6.34 -5.23
C LEU A 121 14.12 5.70 -4.64
N ILE A 122 15.28 6.35 -4.79
CA ILE A 122 16.54 5.86 -4.26
C ILE A 122 16.63 6.24 -2.78
N PRO A 123 16.78 5.26 -1.86
CA PRO A 123 16.93 5.55 -0.44
C PRO A 123 18.16 6.43 -0.18
N LYS A 124 17.94 7.57 0.46
CA LYS A 124 19.00 8.48 0.89
C LYS A 124 18.74 8.98 2.30
N LYS A 125 19.82 9.33 3.01
CA LYS A 125 19.74 9.94 4.34
C LYS A 125 19.18 11.35 4.18
N LEU A 126 17.99 11.57 4.72
CA LEU A 126 17.32 12.86 4.75
C LEU A 126 17.47 13.48 6.15
N SER A 127 17.41 14.81 6.23
CA SER A 127 17.26 15.49 7.52
C SER A 127 15.86 15.24 8.12
N GLU A 128 15.67 15.48 9.41
CA GLU A 128 14.34 15.35 10.05
C GLU A 128 13.29 16.28 9.40
N GLU A 129 13.70 17.49 9.01
CA GLU A 129 12.84 18.46 8.32
C GLU A 129 12.44 17.96 6.92
N GLU A 130 13.39 17.42 6.16
CA GLU A 130 13.13 16.84 4.84
C GLU A 130 12.23 15.61 4.93
N LEU A 131 12.43 14.77 5.96
CA LEU A 131 11.59 13.61 6.22
C LEU A 131 10.16 14.03 6.54
N ALA A 132 9.98 15.03 7.40
CA ALA A 132 8.67 15.57 7.75
C ALA A 132 7.95 16.14 6.52
N LYS A 133 8.64 16.95 5.72
CA LYS A 133 8.10 17.50 4.47
C LYS A 133 7.76 16.41 3.44
N LYS A 134 8.60 15.38 3.32
CA LYS A 134 8.33 14.24 2.43
C LYS A 134 7.06 13.51 2.87
N LYS A 135 6.90 13.28 4.17
CA LYS A 135 5.71 12.65 4.73
C LYS A 135 4.47 13.50 4.50
N GLU A 136 4.53 14.81 4.75
CA GLU A 136 3.43 15.74 4.47
C GLU A 136 3.01 15.69 3.00
N ASN A 137 3.97 15.75 2.07
CA ASN A 137 3.70 15.64 0.63
C ASN A 137 3.10 14.28 0.25
N GLU A 138 3.53 13.20 0.91
CA GLU A 138 2.98 11.85 0.69
C GLU A 138 1.53 11.76 1.18
N ASP A 139 1.26 12.22 2.40
CA ASP A 139 -0.08 12.27 2.98
C ASP A 139 -1.02 13.14 2.13
N HIS A 140 -0.50 14.27 1.64
CA HIS A 140 -1.19 15.18 0.72
C HIS A 140 -1.51 14.49 -0.61
N TYR A 141 -0.55 13.80 -1.23
CA TYR A 141 -0.76 13.06 -2.47
C TYR A 141 -1.88 12.03 -2.33
N TYR A 142 -1.88 11.26 -1.24
CA TYR A 142 -2.90 10.24 -1.00
C TYR A 142 -4.27 10.82 -0.68
N ARG A 143 -4.33 11.99 -0.02
CA ARG A 143 -5.59 12.72 0.18
C ARG A 143 -6.23 13.07 -1.17
N VAL A 144 -5.47 13.71 -2.05
CA VAL A 144 -5.97 14.10 -3.38
C VAL A 144 -6.33 12.86 -4.20
N GLN A 145 -5.51 11.81 -4.15
CA GLN A 145 -5.84 10.54 -4.81
C GLN A 145 -7.19 9.98 -4.36
N ARG A 146 -7.45 9.99 -3.04
CA ARG A 146 -8.74 9.53 -2.49
C ARG A 146 -9.89 10.36 -3.03
N GLU A 147 -9.77 11.69 -3.02
CA GLU A 147 -10.81 12.59 -3.53
C GLU A 147 -11.11 12.33 -5.02
N ILE A 148 -10.08 12.10 -5.84
CA ILE A 148 -10.23 11.71 -7.25
C ILE A 148 -10.98 10.38 -7.38
N LEU A 149 -10.60 9.37 -6.58
CA LEU A 149 -11.25 8.05 -6.61
C LEU A 149 -12.71 8.12 -6.14
N GLU A 150 -13.01 9.00 -5.20
CA GLU A 150 -14.36 9.31 -4.73
C GLU A 150 -15.15 10.21 -5.71
N ARG A 151 -14.56 10.60 -6.84
CA ARG A 151 -15.14 11.49 -7.86
C ARG A 151 -15.59 12.84 -7.30
N LYS A 152 -14.89 13.34 -6.28
CA LYS A 152 -15.09 14.68 -5.74
C LYS A 152 -14.47 15.73 -6.66
N ASP A 153 -15.01 16.94 -6.61
CA ASP A 153 -14.41 18.09 -7.30
C ASP A 153 -13.09 18.47 -6.61
N VAL A 154 -11.97 18.22 -7.29
CA VAL A 154 -10.63 18.55 -6.81
C VAL A 154 -10.21 19.91 -7.39
N PRO A 155 -9.76 20.87 -6.56
CA PRO A 155 -9.23 22.14 -7.05
C PRO A 155 -8.10 21.96 -8.08
N LYS A 156 -7.97 22.91 -9.01
CA LYS A 156 -6.98 22.81 -10.10
C LYS A 156 -5.55 22.72 -9.58
N GLU A 157 -5.24 23.44 -8.50
CA GLU A 157 -3.94 23.42 -7.84
C GLU A 157 -3.63 22.03 -7.25
N GLU A 158 -4.63 21.42 -6.62
CA GLU A 158 -4.56 20.09 -6.01
C GLU A 158 -4.38 19.00 -7.07
N MET A 159 -5.17 19.08 -8.16
CA MET A 159 -5.02 18.19 -9.31
C MET A 159 -3.63 18.34 -9.95
N SER A 160 -3.15 19.58 -10.12
CA SER A 160 -1.82 19.84 -10.67
C SER A 160 -0.71 19.25 -9.80
N PHE A 161 -0.81 19.38 -8.48
CA PHE A 161 0.11 18.74 -7.54
C PHE A 161 0.12 17.22 -7.72
N TYR A 162 -1.05 16.58 -7.74
CA TYR A 162 -1.19 15.14 -7.92
C TYR A 162 -0.57 14.65 -9.23
N LEU A 163 -0.89 15.29 -10.36
CA LEU A 163 -0.37 14.92 -11.68
C LEU A 163 1.14 15.13 -11.76
N ASN A 164 1.67 16.24 -11.22
CA ASN A 164 3.11 16.49 -11.16
C ASN A 164 3.85 15.43 -10.33
N ALA A 165 3.30 15.06 -9.17
CA ALA A 165 3.87 14.01 -8.33
C ALA A 165 3.86 12.64 -9.04
N LYS A 166 2.75 12.30 -9.73
CA LYS A 166 2.63 11.07 -10.53
C LYS A 166 3.61 11.06 -11.71
N LEU A 167 3.79 12.20 -12.37
CA LEU A 167 4.76 12.37 -13.45
C LEU A 167 6.19 12.19 -12.94
N LYS A 168 6.56 12.86 -11.86
CA LYS A 168 7.88 12.73 -11.23
C LYS A 168 8.17 11.27 -10.85
N ARG A 169 7.21 10.58 -10.23
CA ARG A 169 7.36 9.16 -9.88
C ARG A 169 7.63 8.29 -11.12
N SER A 170 6.96 8.60 -12.23
CA SER A 170 7.15 7.88 -13.50
C SER A 170 8.52 8.16 -14.11
N ASP A 171 8.98 9.42 -14.10
CA ASP A 171 10.33 9.81 -14.54
C ASP A 171 11.41 9.10 -13.72
N ASP A 172 11.26 9.10 -12.39
CA ASP A 172 12.19 8.44 -11.47
C ASP A 172 12.26 6.92 -11.70
N MET A 173 11.12 6.26 -11.96
CA MET A 173 11.09 4.82 -12.28
C MET A 173 11.77 4.52 -13.63
N LEU A 174 11.50 5.33 -14.66
CA LEU A 174 12.10 5.16 -15.98
C LEU A 174 13.61 5.34 -15.94
N GLU A 175 14.11 6.30 -15.16
CA GLU A 175 15.54 6.54 -15.00
C GLU A 175 16.26 5.30 -14.44
N ILE A 176 15.72 4.70 -13.36
CA ILE A 176 16.29 3.50 -12.74
C ILE A 176 16.20 2.30 -13.69
N LEU A 177 15.06 2.10 -14.34
CA LEU A 177 14.87 0.95 -15.24
C LEU A 177 15.74 1.04 -16.49
N LYS A 178 15.91 2.24 -17.07
CA LYS A 178 16.84 2.46 -18.19
C LYS A 178 18.26 2.14 -17.78
N TYR A 179 18.69 2.61 -16.61
CA TYR A 179 20.02 2.29 -16.09
C TYR A 179 20.21 0.78 -15.84
N GLY A 180 19.21 0.11 -15.27
CA GLY A 180 19.22 -1.35 -15.11
C GLY A 180 19.34 -2.08 -16.44
N MET A 181 18.59 -1.64 -17.46
CA MET A 181 18.65 -2.20 -18.80
C MET A 181 20.01 -2.00 -19.47
N GLU A 182 20.59 -0.80 -19.39
CA GLU A 182 21.93 -0.51 -19.92
C GLU A 182 23.00 -1.39 -19.27
N ASN A 183 22.94 -1.56 -17.95
CA ASN A 183 23.89 -2.42 -17.23
C ASN A 183 23.73 -3.89 -17.59
N TYR A 184 22.48 -4.36 -17.71
CA TYR A 184 22.19 -5.71 -18.16
C TYR A 184 22.73 -5.95 -19.58
N GLN A 185 22.50 -5.02 -20.51
CA GLN A 185 23.03 -5.12 -21.88
C GLN A 185 24.56 -5.16 -21.92
N LYS A 186 25.24 -4.36 -21.09
CA LYS A 186 26.71 -4.43 -20.95
C LYS A 186 27.17 -5.80 -20.45
N LEU A 187 26.51 -6.31 -19.41
CA LEU A 187 26.83 -7.59 -18.79
C LEU A 187 26.61 -8.78 -19.74
N VAL A 188 25.58 -8.71 -20.60
CA VAL A 188 25.35 -9.69 -21.68
C VAL A 188 26.37 -9.53 -22.81
N GLY A 189 26.74 -8.29 -23.16
CA GLY A 189 27.75 -7.99 -24.17
C GLY A 189 29.15 -8.51 -23.78
N GLU A 190 29.50 -8.44 -22.50
CA GLU A 190 30.75 -8.98 -21.95
C GLU A 190 30.75 -10.51 -21.89
N ASN A 191 29.61 -11.12 -21.57
CA ASN A 191 29.46 -12.57 -21.55
C ASN A 191 28.04 -12.99 -21.96
N PRO A 192 27.86 -13.53 -23.17
CA PRO A 192 26.55 -13.97 -23.68
C PRO A 192 25.85 -15.03 -22.82
N LYS A 193 26.59 -15.77 -21.97
CA LYS A 193 25.99 -16.76 -21.05
C LYS A 193 25.15 -16.12 -19.94
N ASN A 194 25.33 -14.82 -19.71
CA ASN A 194 24.55 -14.07 -18.73
C ASN A 194 23.19 -13.59 -19.30
N ALA A 195 22.90 -13.87 -20.57
CA ALA A 195 21.62 -13.52 -21.17
C ALA A 195 20.48 -14.25 -20.46
N ASN A 196 19.54 -13.47 -19.94
CA ASN A 196 18.27 -13.91 -19.41
C ASN A 196 17.14 -13.19 -20.17
N LEU A 197 16.57 -13.88 -21.16
CA LEU A 197 15.54 -13.34 -22.03
C LEU A 197 14.26 -12.93 -21.28
N GLU A 198 13.90 -13.65 -20.22
CA GLU A 198 12.72 -13.32 -19.40
C GLU A 198 12.95 -12.03 -18.60
N TYR A 199 14.14 -11.84 -18.05
CA TYR A 199 14.51 -10.60 -17.36
C TYR A 199 14.52 -9.40 -18.33
N GLU A 200 15.09 -9.58 -19.51
CA GLU A 200 15.10 -8.53 -20.55
C GLU A 200 13.68 -8.16 -21.00
N LYS A 201 12.84 -9.17 -21.23
CA LYS A 201 11.44 -8.99 -21.61
C LYS A 201 10.68 -8.23 -20.52
N LEU A 202 10.82 -8.63 -19.25
CA LEU A 202 10.22 -7.97 -18.11
C LEU A 202 10.63 -6.49 -18.03
N LEU A 203 11.92 -6.19 -18.19
CA LEU A 203 12.40 -4.80 -18.20
C LEU A 203 11.79 -3.97 -19.32
N LYS A 204 11.71 -4.53 -20.54
CA LYS A 204 11.09 -3.84 -21.69
C LYS A 204 9.61 -3.59 -21.46
N GLU A 205 8.87 -4.58 -20.97
CA GLU A 205 7.43 -4.44 -20.67
C GLU A 205 7.18 -3.38 -19.61
N ARG A 206 8.00 -3.34 -18.55
CA ARG A 206 7.90 -2.30 -17.51
C ARG A 206 8.24 -0.92 -18.05
N LEU A 207 9.28 -0.80 -18.87
CA LEU A 207 9.66 0.46 -19.52
C LEU A 207 8.54 0.99 -20.43
N ASP A 208 7.96 0.13 -21.27
CA ASP A 208 6.85 0.49 -22.15
C ASP A 208 5.59 0.89 -21.37
N GLY A 209 5.20 0.07 -20.38
CA GLY A 209 4.02 0.34 -19.56
C GLY A 209 4.11 1.66 -18.77
N ILE A 210 5.27 1.95 -18.18
CA ILE A 210 5.48 3.21 -17.46
C ILE A 210 5.53 4.39 -18.44
N SER A 211 6.15 4.22 -19.62
CA SER A 211 6.21 5.29 -20.64
C SER A 211 4.82 5.66 -21.14
N LYS A 212 3.94 4.68 -21.40
CA LYS A 212 2.54 4.93 -21.78
C LYS A 212 1.76 5.64 -20.68
N SER A 213 1.82 5.12 -19.44
CA SER A 213 1.17 5.74 -18.28
C SER A 213 1.65 7.20 -18.06
N ARG A 214 2.93 7.47 -18.31
CA ARG A 214 3.50 8.81 -18.26
C ARG A 214 2.90 9.74 -19.33
N GLU A 215 2.74 9.26 -20.56
CA GLU A 215 2.13 10.02 -21.65
C GLU A 215 0.66 10.35 -21.38
N GLU A 216 -0.08 9.42 -20.78
CA GLU A 216 -1.45 9.65 -20.31
C GLU A 216 -1.50 10.78 -19.27
N VAL A 217 -0.57 10.78 -18.31
CA VAL A 217 -0.48 11.86 -17.29
C VAL A 217 -0.16 13.21 -17.93
N ILE A 218 0.76 13.25 -18.90
CA ILE A 218 1.09 14.48 -19.63
C ILE A 218 -0.14 14.98 -20.41
N SER A 219 -0.92 14.08 -20.99
CA SER A 219 -2.14 14.44 -21.72
C SER A 219 -3.18 15.01 -20.76
N ALA A 220 -3.43 14.35 -19.63
CA ALA A 220 -4.32 14.83 -18.58
C ALA A 220 -3.87 16.18 -17.99
N GLN A 221 -2.57 16.47 -17.96
CA GLN A 221 -2.05 17.75 -17.51
C GLN A 221 -2.32 18.89 -18.51
N LYS A 222 -2.34 18.60 -19.82
CA LYS A 222 -2.66 19.59 -20.85
C LYS A 222 -4.15 19.93 -20.92
N GLU A 223 -5.00 18.98 -20.52
CA GLU A 223 -6.45 19.11 -20.50
C GLU A 223 -6.98 19.82 -19.24
N ASN A 224 -6.16 19.92 -18.18
CA ASN A 224 -6.49 20.61 -16.92
C ASN A 224 -6.15 22.10 -16.92
#